data_AF-A0A841FJ58-F1
#
_entry.id   AF-A0A841FJ58-F1
#
_cell.length_a   1.000
_cell.length_b   1.000
_cell.length_c   1.000
_cell.angle_alpha   90.00
_cell.angle_beta   90.00
_cell.angle_gamma   90.00
#
_symmetry.space_group_name_H-M   'P 1'
#
loop_
_entity.id
_entity.type
_entity.pdbx_description
1 polymer ?
#
loop_
_entity_poly.entity_id
_entity_poly.type
_entity_poly.pdbx_seq_one_letter_code
_entity_poly.pdbx_strand_id
1 'polypeptide(L)'
;MRITTPPAPPVVGAEAAAAFLARPYDWRTFPAVANSRPALLRYLREPGASHYEAHVVDVLRIVGGRIAKSNAFVGAHHVEAFGTPRRIVV
;
A
#
# COMPACT_ATOMS: atom_id res chain seq x y z
N MET A 1 14.10 -6.91 0.58
CA MET A 1 12.83 -6.17 0.72
C MET A 1 12.97 -5.20 1.88
N ARG A 2 12.54 -3.95 1.71
CA ARG A 2 12.42 -2.96 2.79
C ARG A 2 11.10 -2.20 2.61
N ILE A 3 10.27 -2.15 3.64
CA ILE A 3 9.04 -1.36 3.67
C ILE A 3 9.27 -0.16 4.59
N THR A 4 8.94 1.04 4.13
CA THR A 4 8.96 2.24 4.98
C THR A 4 7.58 2.82 5.09
N THR A 5 7.18 3.16 6.32
CA THR A 5 5.93 3.86 6.61
C THR A 5 6.23 4.98 7.60
N PRO A 6 6.77 6.14 7.16
CA PRO A 6 7.13 7.21 8.08
C PRO A 6 5.93 7.67 8.93
N PRO A 7 6.13 8.00 10.22
CA PRO A 7 7.41 8.06 10.94
C PRO A 7 7.88 6.71 11.52
N ALA A 8 7.18 5.61 11.30
CA ALA A 8 7.52 4.32 11.90
C ALA A 8 8.86 3.77 11.39
N PRO A 9 9.59 3.00 12.22
CA PRO A 9 10.80 2.29 11.79
C PRO A 9 10.52 1.39 10.57
N PRO A 10 11.50 1.23 9.67
CA PRO A 10 11.33 0.39 8.49
C PRO A 10 11.25 -1.10 8.85
N VAL A 11 10.44 -1.85 8.12
CA VAL A 11 10.48 -3.31 8.11
C VAL A 11 11.57 -3.74 7.11
N VAL A 12 12.55 -4.52 7.56
CA VAL A 12 13.73 -4.90 6.76
C VAL A 12 13.86 -6.41 6.69
N GLY A 13 14.08 -6.94 5.48
CA GLY A 13 14.19 -8.37 5.23
C GLY A 13 12.93 -8.95 4.58
N ALA A 14 13.08 -10.05 3.83
CA ALA A 14 11.97 -10.69 3.13
C ALA A 14 10.98 -11.34 4.12
N GLU A 15 11.49 -12.05 5.12
CA GLU A 15 10.70 -12.70 6.16
C GLU A 15 9.90 -11.69 6.99
N ALA A 16 10.56 -10.65 7.50
CA ALA A 16 9.89 -9.59 8.27
C ALA A 16 8.82 -8.86 7.43
N ALA A 17 9.10 -8.63 6.14
CA ALA A 17 8.13 -8.05 5.23
C ALA A 17 6.93 -8.98 5.00
N ALA A 18 7.17 -10.29 4.83
CA ALA A 18 6.10 -11.27 4.68
C ALA A 18 5.22 -11.32 5.93
N ALA A 19 5.81 -11.39 7.12
CA ALA A 19 5.09 -11.35 8.40
C ALA A 19 4.29 -10.05 8.58
N PHE A 20 4.86 -8.91 8.20
CA PHE A 20 4.16 -7.61 8.25
C PHE A 20 2.96 -7.57 7.30
N LEU A 21 3.11 -8.07 6.07
CA LEU A 21 2.07 -8.04 5.04
C LEU A 21 1.00 -9.12 5.24
N ALA A 22 1.30 -10.21 5.95
CA ALA A 22 0.38 -11.31 6.24
C ALA A 22 -0.62 -11.02 7.37
N ARG A 23 -0.57 -9.83 7.99
CA ARG A 23 -1.55 -9.42 8.99
C ARG A 23 -2.97 -9.46 8.39
N PRO A 24 -3.99 -9.91 9.15
CA PRO A 24 -5.32 -10.22 8.63
C PRO A 24 -6.17 -8.97 8.41
N TYR A 25 -5.67 -8.06 7.58
CA TYR A 25 -6.37 -6.87 7.14
C TYR A 25 -7.10 -7.13 5.82
N ASP A 26 -8.29 -6.58 5.69
CA ASP A 26 -9.11 -6.72 4.49
C ASP A 26 -8.78 -5.60 3.49
N TRP A 27 -7.82 -5.90 2.61
CA TRP A 27 -7.34 -4.97 1.61
C TRP A 27 -7.99 -5.20 0.24
N ARG A 28 -8.34 -4.10 -0.43
CA ARG A 28 -8.41 -4.05 -1.90
C ARG A 28 -7.23 -3.26 -2.44
N THR A 29 -6.63 -3.75 -3.50
CA THR A 29 -5.40 -3.19 -4.06
C THR A 29 -5.51 -3.05 -5.57
N PHE A 30 -5.13 -1.89 -6.09
CA PHE A 30 -5.20 -1.56 -7.51
C PHE A 30 -3.82 -1.11 -8.00
N PRO A 31 -3.38 -1.55 -9.20
CA PRO A 31 -2.13 -1.09 -9.78
C PRO A 31 -2.22 0.37 -10.22
N ALA A 32 -1.14 1.12 -10.04
CA ALA A 32 -0.99 2.50 -10.48
C ALA A 32 0.47 2.80 -10.86
N VAL A 33 0.73 4.04 -11.31
CA VAL A 33 2.08 4.55 -11.57
C VAL A 33 2.26 5.87 -10.82
N ALA A 34 3.26 5.93 -9.95
CA ALA A 34 3.63 7.14 -9.20
C ALA A 34 5.04 7.56 -9.58
N ASN A 35 5.23 8.78 -10.11
CA ASN A 35 6.54 9.31 -10.50
C ASN A 35 7.34 8.33 -11.38
N SER A 36 6.69 7.80 -12.43
CA SER A 36 7.25 6.82 -13.36
C SER A 36 7.69 5.49 -12.72
N ARG A 37 7.12 5.13 -11.57
CA ARG A 37 7.40 3.87 -10.87
C ARG A 37 6.11 3.10 -10.60
N PRO A 38 6.15 1.75 -10.62
CA PRO A 38 4.99 0.95 -10.22
C PRO A 38 4.54 1.32 -8.81
N ALA A 39 3.24 1.48 -8.64
CA ALA A 39 2.62 1.78 -7.37
C ALA A 39 1.37 0.93 -7.15
N LEU A 40 0.93 0.85 -5.90
CA LEU A 40 -0.30 0.20 -5.49
C LEU A 40 -1.15 1.17 -4.70
N LEU A 41 -2.40 1.38 -5.13
CA LEU A 41 -3.42 2.08 -4.35
C LEU A 41 -4.12 1.04 -3.48
N ARG A 42 -4.19 1.28 -2.17
CA ARG A 42 -4.76 0.30 -1.24
C ARG A 42 -5.88 0.92 -0.42
N TYR A 43 -6.99 0.20 -0.40
CA TYR A 43 -8.17 0.51 0.36
C TYR A 43 -8.35 -0.54 1.46
N LEU A 44 -8.65 -0.10 2.68
CA LEU A 44 -8.87 -0.95 3.84
C LEU A 44 -10.34 -0.98 4.18
N ARG A 45 -10.87 -2.18 4.47
CA ARG A 45 -12.18 -2.32 5.09
C ARG A 45 -12.00 -2.66 6.57
N GLU A 46 -12.52 -1.79 7.42
CA GLU A 46 -12.57 -2.05 8.86
C GLU A 46 -13.58 -3.16 9.17
N PRO A 47 -13.39 -3.95 10.24
CA PRO A 47 -14.35 -4.98 10.63
C PRO A 47 -15.77 -4.43 10.77
N GLY A 48 -16.72 -5.04 10.05
CA GLY A 48 -18.13 -4.64 10.05
C GLY A 48 -18.49 -3.47 9.12
N ALA A 49 -17.53 -2.82 8.46
CA ALA A 49 -17.81 -1.78 7.47
C ALA A 49 -18.37 -2.37 6.17
N SER A 50 -19.24 -1.62 5.50
CA SER A 50 -19.85 -2.02 4.22
C SER A 50 -19.04 -1.57 2.98
N HIS A 51 -18.01 -0.74 3.17
CA HIS A 51 -17.18 -0.20 2.10
C HIS A 51 -15.70 -0.24 2.48
N TYR A 52 -14.83 -0.11 1.48
CA TYR A 52 -13.40 0.08 1.70
C TYR A 52 -13.06 1.58 1.64
N GLU A 53 -12.22 2.04 2.55
CA GLU A 53 -11.71 3.41 2.62
C GLU A 53 -10.30 3.50 2.05
N ALA A 54 -10.04 4.55 1.27
CA ALA A 54 -8.71 4.88 0.77
C ALA A 54 -7.73 5.03 1.93
N HIS A 55 -6.59 4.33 1.87
CA HIS A 55 -5.72 4.21 3.04
C HIS A 55 -4.24 4.45 2.75
N VAL A 56 -3.66 3.83 1.72
CA VAL A 56 -2.20 3.91 1.51
C VAL A 56 -1.83 3.78 0.04
N VAL A 57 -0.79 4.50 -0.37
CA VAL A 57 -0.10 4.31 -1.65
C VAL A 57 1.27 3.69 -1.38
N ASP A 58 1.53 2.51 -1.94
CA ASP A 58 2.84 1.87 -1.93
C ASP A 58 3.58 2.18 -3.23
N VAL A 59 4.70 2.91 -3.20
CA VAL A 59 5.56 3.13 -4.37
C VAL A 59 6.71 2.13 -4.38
N LEU A 60 6.78 1.33 -5.44
CA LEU A 60 7.67 0.18 -5.49
C LEU A 60 9.01 0.53 -6.14
N ARG A 61 10.08 -0.14 -5.70
CA ARG A 61 11.34 -0.25 -6.43
C ARG A 61 11.54 -1.69 -6.86
N ILE A 62 11.67 -1.92 -8.16
CA ILE A 62 11.97 -3.24 -8.71
C ILE A 62 13.46 -3.32 -9.03
N VAL A 63 14.11 -4.42 -8.64
CA VAL A 63 15.51 -4.74 -8.96
C VAL A 63 15.59 -6.22 -9.27
N GLY A 64 16.15 -6.58 -10.44
CA GLY A 64 16.26 -7.98 -10.87
C GLY A 64 14.91 -8.72 -10.90
N GLY A 65 13.85 -8.05 -11.36
CA GLY A 65 12.49 -8.61 -11.41
C GLY A 65 11.80 -8.79 -10.05
N ARG A 66 12.38 -8.30 -8.95
CA ARG A 66 11.84 -8.44 -7.59
C ARG A 66 11.58 -7.10 -6.94
N ILE A 67 10.58 -7.02 -6.06
CA ILE A 67 10.34 -5.84 -5.24
C ILE A 67 11.46 -5.72 -4.20
N ALA A 68 12.34 -4.74 -4.40
CA ALA A 68 13.43 -4.45 -3.48
C ALA A 68 12.99 -3.53 -2.34
N LYS A 69 12.10 -2.56 -2.62
CA LYS A 69 11.59 -1.58 -1.65
C LYS A 69 10.12 -1.28 -1.90
N SER A 70 9.37 -1.03 -0.82
CA SER A 70 8.09 -0.33 -0.83
C SER A 70 8.17 0.92 0.04
N ASN A 71 7.77 2.06 -0.51
CA ASN A 71 7.59 3.30 0.23
C ASN A 71 6.08 3.53 0.40
N ALA A 72 5.57 3.32 1.62
CA ALA A 72 4.17 3.46 1.96
C ALA A 72 3.85 4.88 2.43
N PHE A 73 2.93 5.53 1.74
CA PHE A 73 2.40 6.86 2.06
C PHE A 73 0.97 6.69 2.57
N VAL A 74 0.80 6.79 3.89
CA VAL A 74 -0.49 6.54 4.57
C VAL A 74 -1.33 7.81 4.59
N GLY A 75 -2.59 7.68 4.21
CA GLY A 75 -3.58 8.74 4.18
C GLY A 75 -4.43 8.70 2.90
N ALA A 76 -5.74 8.90 3.06
CA ALA A 76 -6.69 8.88 1.94
C ALA A 76 -6.31 9.86 0.82
N HIS A 77 -5.83 11.05 1.17
CA HIS A 77 -5.43 12.09 0.22
C HIS A 77 -4.34 11.64 -0.76
N HIS A 78 -3.45 10.71 -0.37
CA HIS A 78 -2.45 10.16 -1.29
C HIS A 78 -3.08 9.28 -2.36
N VAL A 79 -4.13 8.54 -2.02
CA VAL A 79 -4.89 7.72 -2.98
C VAL A 79 -5.77 8.61 -3.86
N GLU A 80 -6.50 9.56 -3.25
CA GLU A 80 -7.37 10.52 -3.97
C GLU A 80 -6.61 11.34 -5.01
N ALA A 81 -5.31 11.61 -4.80
CA ALA A 81 -4.44 12.30 -5.76
C ALA A 81 -4.30 11.56 -7.12
N PHE A 82 -4.67 10.28 -7.21
CA PHE A 82 -4.70 9.52 -8.46
C PHE A 82 -6.05 9.65 -9.21
N GLY A 83 -6.94 10.55 -8.77
CA GLY A 83 -8.26 10.74 -9.37
C GLY A 83 -9.26 9.63 -9.02
N THR A 84 -8.95 8.81 -8.01
CA THR A 84 -9.78 7.70 -7.56
C THR A 84 -10.69 8.12 -6.40
N PRO A 85 -11.87 7.50 -6.24
CA PRO A 85 -12.78 7.85 -5.15
C PRO A 85 -12.16 7.50 -3.79
N ARG A 86 -12.57 8.25 -2.76
CA ARG A 86 -12.18 7.97 -1.36
C ARG A 86 -12.71 6.64 -0.85
N ARG A 87 -13.85 6.18 -1.36
CA ARG A 87 -14.52 4.95 -0.95
C ARG A 87 -14.86 4.10 -2.16
N ILE A 88 -14.81 2.79 -1.97
CA ILE A 88 -15.24 1.82 -2.98
C ILE A 88 -16.09 0.71 -2.34
N VAL A 89 -16.97 0.13 -3.15
CA VAL A 89 -17.70 -1.10 -2.85
C VAL A 89 -17.31 -2.08 -3.96
N VAL A 90 -16.67 -3.19 -3.61
CA VAL A 90 -16.08 -4.18 -4.54
C VAL A 90 -16.59 -5.57 -4.23
#